data_AF-A0A4R8H6T3-F1
#
_entry.id   AF-A0A4R8H6T3-F1
#
_cell.length_a   1.000
_cell.length_b   1.000
_cell.length_c   1.000
_cell.angle_alpha   90.00
_cell.angle_beta   90.00
_cell.angle_gamma   90.00
#
_symmetry.space_group_name_H-M   'P 1'
#
loop_
_entity.id
_entity.type
_entity.pdbx_description
1 polymer ?
#
loop_
_entity_poly.entity_id
_entity_poly.type
_entity_poly.pdbx_seq_one_letter_code
_entity_poly.pdbx_strand_id
1 'polypeptide(L)'
;MKLKSKVINFILVFILLASSSLPALASTKIKDVPSNHWAYQSVKELVEKGYLSLYQDNQFKGENKVTRYELAKVIAKILNNIEQGQVVSEKGDVLTLKKLSTEFRSELVDIISQNEDLKEEIKKSAKEEKVIKEDLINTNYRINQLQEEVSKILNDLRRISKLESKLDSLEEENKVLKEKVTRLENNTGSQSEIEDLKRKMYWLGGGLAISLLLSLSN
;
A
#
# COMPACT_ATOMS: atom_id res chain seq x y z
N MET A 1 -24.62 -63.40 62.66
CA MET A 1 -24.89 -62.41 61.58
C MET A 1 -24.28 -61.01 61.82
N LYS A 2 -23.84 -60.63 63.05
CA LYS A 2 -23.34 -59.27 63.36
C LYS A 2 -21.87 -58.98 63.00
N LEU A 3 -21.06 -60.01 62.73
CA LEU A 3 -19.62 -59.84 62.42
C LEU A 3 -19.40 -59.52 60.93
N LYS A 4 -20.18 -60.14 60.03
CA LYS A 4 -20.10 -59.89 58.58
C LYS A 4 -20.48 -58.46 58.20
N SER A 5 -21.48 -57.86 58.85
CA SER A 5 -21.89 -56.47 58.59
C SER A 5 -20.88 -55.43 59.09
N LYS A 6 -20.18 -55.70 60.21
CA LYS A 6 -19.12 -54.81 60.70
C LYS A 6 -17.89 -54.82 59.79
N VAL A 7 -17.52 -55.98 59.25
CA VAL A 7 -16.41 -56.10 58.30
C VAL A 7 -16.75 -55.40 56.97
N ILE A 8 -17.98 -55.55 56.47
CA ILE A 8 -18.45 -54.86 55.27
C ILE A 8 -18.46 -53.33 55.47
N ASN A 9 -18.91 -52.83 56.62
CA ASN A 9 -18.84 -51.40 56.93
C ASN A 9 -17.40 -50.88 57.02
N PHE A 10 -16.48 -51.67 57.55
CA PHE A 10 -15.07 -51.28 57.64
C PHE A 10 -14.42 -51.19 56.26
N ILE A 11 -14.73 -52.14 55.37
CA ILE A 11 -14.26 -52.14 53.97
C ILE A 11 -14.86 -50.96 53.20
N LEU A 12 -16.14 -50.62 53.42
CA LEU A 12 -16.77 -49.46 52.78
C LEU A 12 -16.13 -48.13 53.21
N VAL A 13 -15.83 -47.96 54.50
CA VAL A 13 -15.14 -46.75 54.99
C VAL A 13 -13.71 -46.67 54.45
N PHE A 14 -13.02 -47.80 54.33
CA PHE A 14 -11.67 -47.85 53.76
C PHE A 14 -11.67 -47.52 52.26
N ILE A 15 -12.66 -47.98 51.49
CA ILE A 15 -12.83 -47.64 50.07
C ILE A 15 -13.19 -46.15 49.90
N LEU A 16 -14.00 -45.60 50.81
CA LEU A 16 -14.38 -44.17 50.79
C LEU A 16 -13.18 -43.26 51.09
N LEU A 17 -12.32 -43.65 52.04
CA LEU A 17 -11.07 -42.95 52.37
C LEU A 17 -9.98 -43.11 51.29
N ALA A 18 -9.96 -44.23 50.58
CA ALA A 18 -9.05 -44.44 49.45
C ALA A 18 -9.49 -43.67 48.19
N SER A 19 -10.76 -43.25 48.12
CA SER A 19 -11.34 -42.52 46.99
C SER A 19 -11.37 -41.00 47.16
N SER A 20 -10.96 -40.47 48.33
CA SER A 20 -10.67 -39.04 48.43
C SER A 20 -9.36 -38.78 47.69
N SER A 21 -9.47 -38.34 46.44
CA SER A 21 -8.34 -37.80 45.70
C SER A 21 -7.71 -36.70 46.55
N LEU A 22 -6.47 -36.93 46.99
CA LEU A 22 -5.62 -35.81 47.38
C LEU A 22 -5.62 -34.87 46.18
N PRO A 23 -6.02 -33.59 46.31
CA PRO A 23 -5.73 -32.63 45.27
C PRO A 23 -4.22 -32.66 45.11
N ALA A 24 -3.75 -33.22 44.00
CA ALA A 24 -2.35 -33.18 43.67
C ALA A 24 -1.98 -31.71 43.68
N LEU A 25 -1.14 -31.31 44.64
CA LEU A 25 -0.44 -30.04 44.58
C LEU A 25 0.42 -30.13 43.32
N ALA A 26 -0.17 -29.76 42.19
CA ALA A 26 0.49 -29.71 40.91
C ALA A 26 1.52 -28.59 41.03
N SER A 27 2.74 -28.96 41.42
CA SER A 27 3.89 -28.06 41.42
C SER A 27 3.95 -27.43 40.04
N THR A 28 3.71 -26.12 39.97
CA THR A 28 3.66 -25.43 38.69
C THR A 28 5.07 -25.43 38.10
N LYS A 29 5.32 -26.34 37.16
CA LYS A 29 6.63 -26.49 36.52
C LYS A 29 6.71 -25.49 35.37
N ILE A 30 7.48 -24.44 35.59
CA ILE A 30 7.79 -23.43 34.57
C ILE A 30 8.95 -23.98 33.72
N LYS A 31 8.69 -24.25 32.45
CA LYS A 31 9.58 -25.05 31.60
C LYS A 31 10.90 -24.35 31.26
N ASP A 32 10.87 -23.04 31.11
CA ASP A 32 11.96 -22.18 30.64
C ASP A 32 12.58 -21.32 31.75
N VAL A 33 12.13 -21.48 33.00
CA VAL A 33 12.72 -20.85 34.17
C VAL A 33 13.28 -21.95 35.06
N PRO A 34 14.60 -22.23 35.00
CA PRO A 34 15.25 -23.21 35.86
C PRO A 34 15.01 -22.93 37.35
N SER A 35 14.93 -23.98 38.19
CA SER A 35 14.67 -23.82 39.63
C SER A 35 15.76 -23.04 40.39
N ASN A 36 16.97 -22.95 39.84
CA ASN A 36 18.08 -22.16 40.35
C ASN A 36 18.16 -20.73 39.75
N HIS A 37 17.21 -20.35 38.89
CA HIS A 37 17.14 -19.01 38.31
C HIS A 37 16.63 -17.99 39.34
N TRP A 38 17.20 -16.78 39.36
CA TRP A 38 16.85 -15.74 40.32
C TRP A 38 15.35 -15.40 40.33
N ALA A 39 14.71 -15.44 39.15
CA ALA A 39 13.29 -15.14 38.99
C ALA A 39 12.35 -16.31 39.31
N TYR A 40 12.86 -17.53 39.52
CA TYR A 40 12.03 -18.74 39.60
C TYR A 40 10.98 -18.65 40.70
N GLN A 41 11.41 -18.26 41.91
CA GLN A 41 10.50 -18.18 43.06
C GLN A 41 9.41 -17.12 42.83
N SER A 42 9.79 -15.94 42.32
CA SER A 42 8.85 -14.85 42.04
C SER A 42 7.84 -15.23 40.95
N VAL A 43 8.30 -15.80 39.85
CA VAL A 43 7.41 -16.23 38.75
C VAL A 43 6.48 -17.34 39.22
N LYS A 44 7.01 -18.34 39.93
CA LYS A 44 6.21 -19.43 40.49
C LYS A 44 5.12 -18.90 41.41
N GLU A 45 5.47 -18.03 42.34
CA GLU A 45 4.52 -17.44 43.28
C GLU A 45 3.43 -16.64 42.57
N LEU A 46 3.79 -15.82 41.58
CA LEU A 46 2.84 -15.02 40.81
C LEU A 46 1.91 -15.88 39.96
N VAL A 47 2.38 -17.02 39.43
CA VAL A 47 1.55 -17.97 38.68
C VAL A 47 0.64 -18.75 39.62
N GLU A 48 1.12 -19.21 40.77
CA GLU A 48 0.33 -19.92 41.79
C GLU A 48 -0.77 -19.02 42.37
N LYS A 49 -0.50 -17.72 42.55
CA LYS A 49 -1.49 -16.71 42.93
C LYS A 49 -2.41 -16.28 41.78
N GLY A 50 -2.14 -16.76 40.57
CA GLY A 50 -2.91 -16.46 39.36
C GLY A 50 -2.70 -15.05 38.81
N TYR A 51 -1.72 -14.28 39.29
CA TYR A 51 -1.41 -12.95 38.74
C TYR A 51 -0.74 -13.03 37.37
N LEU A 52 0.06 -14.05 37.16
CA LEU A 52 0.67 -14.37 35.87
C LEU A 52 0.10 -15.67 35.32
N SER A 53 0.07 -15.77 34.00
CA SER A 53 -0.29 -16.99 33.29
C SER A 53 0.90 -17.46 32.47
N LEU A 54 1.11 -18.78 32.45
CA LEU A 54 2.07 -19.40 31.54
C LEU A 54 1.45 -19.48 30.15
N TYR A 55 2.31 -19.49 29.13
CA TYR A 55 1.91 -19.78 27.76
C TYR A 55 1.44 -21.24 27.64
N GLN A 56 0.75 -21.58 26.55
CA GLN A 56 0.18 -22.92 26.30
C GLN A 56 1.19 -24.07 26.39
N ASP A 57 2.48 -23.77 26.27
CA ASP A 57 3.61 -24.69 26.34
C ASP A 57 4.27 -24.77 27.75
N ASN A 58 3.60 -24.23 28.78
CA ASN A 58 4.08 -24.10 30.17
C ASN A 58 5.37 -23.27 30.30
N GLN A 59 5.62 -22.36 29.37
CA GLN A 59 6.72 -21.40 29.42
C GLN A 59 6.26 -20.06 30.00
N PHE A 60 7.16 -19.34 30.66
CA PHE A 60 6.98 -17.96 31.13
C PHE A 60 7.43 -16.93 30.09
N LYS A 61 8.44 -17.27 29.28
CA LYS A 61 9.09 -16.47 28.25
C LYS A 61 9.65 -15.15 28.76
N GLY A 62 10.44 -15.21 29.84
CA GLY A 62 10.95 -14.03 30.54
C GLY A 62 11.83 -13.09 29.70
N GLU A 63 12.44 -13.58 28.62
CA GLU A 63 13.24 -12.78 27.68
C GLU A 63 12.39 -12.04 26.63
N ASN A 64 11.09 -12.34 26.54
CA ASN A 64 10.21 -11.67 25.59
C ASN A 64 9.83 -10.27 26.09
N LYS A 65 9.69 -9.33 25.15
CA LYS A 65 9.13 -8.01 25.43
C LYS A 65 7.67 -8.17 25.89
N VAL A 66 7.36 -7.59 27.04
CA VAL A 66 5.98 -7.48 27.57
C VAL A 66 5.34 -6.21 27.02
N THR A 67 4.10 -6.32 26.53
CA THR A 67 3.34 -5.14 26.10
C THR A 67 2.83 -4.36 27.32
N ARG A 68 2.65 -3.04 27.19
CA ARG A 68 2.06 -2.20 28.24
C ARG A 68 0.65 -2.71 28.66
N TYR A 69 -0.10 -3.28 27.71
CA TYR A 69 -1.42 -3.87 27.96
C TYR A 69 -1.36 -5.12 28.85
N GLU A 70 -0.40 -6.02 28.60
CA GLU A 70 -0.20 -7.22 29.43
C GLU A 70 0.21 -6.83 30.85
N LEU A 71 1.12 -5.87 30.99
CA LEU A 71 1.53 -5.35 32.30
C LEU A 71 0.34 -4.73 33.05
N ALA A 72 -0.47 -3.89 32.39
CA ALA A 72 -1.64 -3.26 32.98
C ALA A 72 -2.67 -4.27 33.50
N LYS A 73 -2.89 -5.37 32.76
CA LYS A 73 -3.80 -6.46 33.16
C LYS A 73 -3.34 -7.14 34.45
N VAL A 74 -2.04 -7.42 34.57
CA VAL A 74 -1.45 -8.04 35.77
C VAL A 74 -1.58 -7.10 36.97
N ILE A 75 -1.23 -5.82 36.81
CA ILE A 75 -1.34 -4.81 37.87
C ILE A 75 -2.79 -4.65 38.34
N ALA A 76 -3.75 -4.57 37.40
CA ALA A 76 -5.17 -4.45 37.73
C ALA A 76 -5.67 -5.65 38.56
N LYS A 77 -5.21 -6.87 38.25
CA LYS A 77 -5.56 -8.07 38.99
C LYS A 77 -5.00 -8.07 40.41
N ILE A 78 -3.75 -7.61 40.58
CA ILE A 78 -3.12 -7.46 41.89
C ILE A 78 -3.88 -6.44 42.74
N LEU A 79 -4.18 -5.27 42.16
CA LEU A 79 -4.91 -4.20 42.86
C LEU A 79 -6.29 -4.66 43.33
N ASN A 80 -7.05 -5.37 42.48
CA ASN A 80 -8.37 -5.89 42.85
C ASN A 80 -8.30 -6.89 44.01
N ASN A 81 -7.29 -7.77 44.03
CA ASN A 81 -7.11 -8.73 45.12
C ASN A 81 -6.68 -8.05 46.44
N ILE A 82 -5.91 -6.95 46.36
CA ILE A 82 -5.57 -6.11 47.52
C ILE A 82 -6.84 -5.41 48.05
N GLU A 83 -7.66 -4.83 47.18
CA GLU A 83 -8.93 -4.19 47.57
C GLU A 83 -9.90 -5.17 48.25
N GLN A 84 -9.88 -6.43 47.85
CA GLN A 84 -10.68 -7.52 48.45
C GLN A 84 -10.06 -8.09 49.74
N GLY A 85 -8.92 -7.58 50.20
CA GLY A 85 -8.25 -8.04 51.42
C GLY A 85 -7.58 -9.41 51.32
N GLN A 86 -7.41 -9.95 50.10
CA GLN A 86 -6.78 -11.25 49.86
C GLN A 86 -5.24 -11.18 49.91
N VAL A 87 -4.66 -9.97 49.87
CA VAL A 87 -3.22 -9.72 49.97
C VAL A 87 -2.97 -8.65 51.03
N VAL A 88 -2.14 -8.96 52.02
CA VAL A 88 -1.64 -7.98 52.99
C VAL A 88 -0.41 -7.31 52.39
N SER A 89 -0.60 -6.15 51.77
CA SER A 89 0.49 -5.28 51.32
C SER A 89 0.67 -4.11 52.29
N GLU A 90 1.90 -3.63 52.43
CA GLU A 90 2.16 -2.40 53.15
C GLU A 90 1.42 -1.24 52.45
N LYS A 91 0.78 -0.35 53.21
CA LYS A 91 -0.08 0.72 52.63
C LYS A 91 0.67 1.57 51.58
N GLY A 92 1.98 1.73 51.71
CA GLY A 92 2.83 2.46 50.76
C GLY A 92 2.91 1.80 49.36
N ASP A 93 2.96 0.47 49.29
CA ASP A 93 3.03 -0.27 48.03
C ASP A 93 1.71 -0.16 47.25
N VAL A 94 0.59 -0.22 47.97
CA VAL A 94 -0.75 -0.07 47.38
C VAL A 94 -0.92 1.32 46.76
N LEU A 95 -0.42 2.36 47.44
CA LEU A 95 -0.45 3.74 46.93
C LEU A 95 0.42 3.90 45.68
N THR A 96 1.60 3.27 45.67
CA THR A 96 2.52 3.30 44.52
C THR A 96 1.91 2.59 43.31
N LEU A 97 1.34 1.40 43.50
CA LEU A 97 0.64 0.66 42.44
C LEU A 97 -0.59 1.41 41.93
N LYS A 98 -1.34 2.08 42.81
CA LYS A 98 -2.48 2.91 42.43
C LYS A 98 -2.06 4.12 41.59
N LYS A 99 -0.97 4.79 41.97
CA LYS A 99 -0.41 5.91 41.21
C LYS A 99 0.04 5.45 39.82
N LEU A 100 0.83 4.38 39.75
CA LEU A 100 1.31 3.79 38.50
C LEU A 100 0.16 3.36 37.58
N SER A 101 -0.87 2.71 38.14
CA SER A 101 -2.08 2.34 37.39
C SER A 101 -2.81 3.56 36.81
N THR A 102 -2.85 4.66 37.54
CA THR A 102 -3.47 5.91 37.09
C THR A 102 -2.66 6.55 35.96
N GLU A 103 -1.33 6.59 36.07
CA GLU A 103 -0.44 7.09 35.03
C GLU A 103 -0.53 6.26 33.75
N PHE A 104 -0.45 4.92 33.85
CA PHE A 104 -0.61 4.03 32.70
C PHE A 104 -1.97 4.18 32.02
N ARG A 105 -3.05 4.36 32.80
CA ARG A 105 -4.38 4.61 32.22
C ARG A 105 -4.37 5.88 31.37
N SER A 106 -3.72 6.95 31.81
CA SER A 106 -3.61 8.19 31.03
C SER A 106 -2.89 7.94 29.71
N GLU A 107 -1.73 7.30 29.76
CA GLU A 107 -0.94 7.02 28.55
C GLU A 107 -1.69 6.09 27.56
N LEU A 108 -2.46 5.12 28.07
CA LEU A 108 -3.28 4.26 27.22
C LEU A 108 -4.39 5.06 26.51
N VAL A 109 -4.99 6.04 27.17
CA VAL A 109 -5.97 6.94 26.56
C VAL A 109 -5.32 7.76 25.46
N ASP A 110 -4.13 8.32 25.70
CA ASP A 110 -3.40 9.11 24.71
C ASP A 110 -3.03 8.27 23.47
N ILE A 111 -2.56 7.03 23.68
CA ILE A 111 -2.25 6.09 22.59
C ILE A 111 -3.51 5.73 21.79
N ILE A 112 -4.65 5.54 22.46
CA ILE A 112 -5.91 5.27 21.76
C ILE A 112 -6.32 6.47 20.90
N SER A 113 -6.16 7.70 21.41
CA SER A 113 -6.43 8.93 20.65
C SER A 113 -5.53 9.02 19.42
N GLN A 114 -4.21 8.86 19.59
CA GLN A 114 -3.25 8.90 18.47
C GLN A 114 -3.55 7.83 17.41
N ASN A 115 -3.99 6.64 17.82
CA ASN A 115 -4.37 5.59 16.86
C ASN A 115 -5.63 5.93 16.06
N GLU A 116 -6.63 6.60 16.67
CA GLU A 116 -7.79 7.08 15.91
C GLU A 116 -7.40 8.22 14.96
N ASP A 117 -6.54 9.15 15.38
CA ASP A 117 -6.03 10.22 14.51
C ASP A 117 -5.27 9.66 13.31
N LEU A 118 -4.35 8.71 13.54
CA LEU A 118 -3.60 8.02 12.48
C LEU A 118 -4.53 7.28 11.52
N LYS A 119 -5.59 6.65 12.04
CA LYS A 119 -6.58 5.94 11.22
C LYS A 119 -7.38 6.89 10.34
N GLU A 120 -7.72 8.08 10.83
CA GLU A 120 -8.36 9.12 10.02
C GLU A 120 -7.40 9.68 8.96
N GLU A 121 -6.11 9.87 9.28
CA GLU A 121 -5.09 10.28 8.31
C GLU A 121 -4.87 9.23 7.21
N ILE A 122 -4.86 7.94 7.57
CA ILE A 122 -4.81 6.84 6.61
C ILE A 122 -6.04 6.87 5.69
N LYS A 123 -7.25 7.05 6.22
CA LYS A 123 -8.47 7.17 5.41
C LYS A 123 -8.42 8.35 4.47
N LYS A 124 -7.91 9.50 4.92
CA LYS A 124 -7.75 10.69 4.10
C LYS A 124 -6.76 10.43 2.96
N SER A 125 -5.59 9.88 3.28
CA SER A 125 -4.57 9.51 2.29
C SER A 125 -5.10 8.53 1.24
N ALA A 126 -5.88 7.53 1.65
CA ALA A 126 -6.51 6.57 0.73
C ALA A 126 -7.53 7.23 -0.22
N LYS A 127 -8.24 8.28 0.23
CA LYS A 127 -9.13 9.07 -0.63
C LYS A 127 -8.33 9.89 -1.64
N GLU A 128 -7.25 10.53 -1.21
CA GLU A 128 -6.36 11.30 -2.09
C GLU A 128 -5.72 10.41 -3.16
N GLU A 129 -5.28 9.21 -2.80
CA GLU A 129 -4.75 8.22 -3.75
C GLU A 129 -5.77 7.86 -4.83
N LYS A 130 -7.05 7.72 -4.45
CA LYS A 130 -8.12 7.43 -5.41
C LYS A 130 -8.30 8.57 -6.42
N VAL A 131 -8.31 9.82 -5.95
CA VAL A 131 -8.42 11.01 -6.82
C VAL A 131 -7.23 11.07 -7.79
N ILE A 132 -6.00 10.87 -7.29
CA ILE A 132 -4.79 10.87 -8.13
C ILE A 132 -4.85 9.79 -9.21
N LYS A 133 -5.37 8.59 -8.88
CA LYS A 133 -5.54 7.51 -9.86
C LYS A 133 -6.52 7.87 -10.97
N GLU A 134 -7.61 8.56 -10.64
CA GLU A 134 -8.58 9.03 -11.62
C GLU A 134 -7.97 10.10 -12.54
N ASP A 135 -7.26 11.08 -11.97
CA ASP A 135 -6.55 12.11 -12.73
C ASP A 135 -5.47 11.52 -13.65
N LEU A 136 -4.77 10.48 -13.20
CA LEU A 136 -3.78 9.76 -14.01
C LEU A 136 -4.43 9.12 -15.25
N ILE A 137 -5.60 8.49 -15.09
CA ILE A 137 -6.34 7.88 -16.20
C ILE A 137 -6.75 8.94 -17.22
N ASN A 138 -7.30 10.06 -16.74
CA ASN A 138 -7.72 11.18 -17.58
C ASN A 138 -6.53 11.80 -18.33
N THR A 139 -5.40 11.97 -17.64
CA THR A 139 -4.16 12.49 -18.23
C THR A 139 -3.60 11.54 -19.29
N ASN A 140 -3.57 10.24 -19.01
CA ASN A 140 -3.14 9.24 -19.98
C ASN A 140 -4.02 9.22 -21.23
N TYR A 141 -5.34 9.36 -21.05
CA TYR A 141 -6.25 9.50 -22.19
C TYR A 141 -5.90 10.74 -23.03
N ARG A 142 -5.69 11.89 -22.38
CA ARG A 142 -5.30 13.14 -23.07
C ARG A 142 -3.95 12.99 -23.80
N ILE A 143 -2.98 12.33 -23.19
CA ILE A 143 -1.67 12.04 -23.81
C ILE A 143 -1.85 11.20 -25.08
N ASN A 144 -2.65 10.14 -25.04
CA ASN A 144 -2.89 9.28 -26.20
C ASN A 144 -3.57 10.06 -27.34
N GLN A 145 -4.53 10.92 -27.02
CA GLN A 145 -5.18 11.80 -28.02
C GLN A 145 -4.16 12.76 -28.66
N LEU A 146 -3.32 13.41 -27.84
CA LEU A 146 -2.26 14.28 -28.33
C LEU A 146 -1.23 13.53 -29.19
N GLN A 147 -0.88 12.30 -28.84
CA GLN A 147 0.00 11.47 -29.66
C GLN A 147 -0.60 11.15 -31.03
N GLU A 148 -1.91 10.92 -31.10
CA GLU A 148 -2.61 10.71 -32.37
C GLU A 148 -2.63 11.99 -33.23
N GLU A 149 -2.92 13.14 -32.61
CA GLU A 149 -2.87 14.45 -33.29
C GLU A 149 -1.46 14.75 -33.82
N VAL A 150 -0.42 14.52 -33.01
CA VAL A 150 0.98 14.69 -33.43
C VAL A 150 1.32 13.77 -34.60
N SER A 151 0.84 12.53 -34.61
CA SER A 151 1.03 11.60 -35.74
C SER A 151 0.40 12.10 -37.04
N LYS A 152 -0.81 12.68 -36.96
CA LYS A 152 -1.49 13.30 -38.11
C LYS A 152 -0.67 14.47 -38.64
N ILE A 153 -0.25 15.39 -37.76
CA ILE A 153 0.59 16.54 -38.12
C ILE A 153 1.90 16.09 -38.78
N LEU A 154 2.57 15.06 -38.25
CA LEU A 154 3.81 14.52 -38.85
C LEU A 154 3.59 13.98 -40.26
N ASN A 155 2.44 13.37 -40.52
CA ASN A 155 2.10 12.90 -41.86
C ASN A 155 1.82 14.06 -42.81
N ASP A 156 1.13 15.10 -42.34
CA ASP A 156 0.86 16.30 -43.13
C ASP A 156 2.16 17.05 -43.46
N LEU A 157 3.09 17.18 -42.51
CA LEU A 157 4.42 17.75 -42.76
C LEU A 157 5.20 16.98 -43.83
N ARG A 158 5.11 15.64 -43.85
CA ARG A 158 5.72 14.83 -44.92
C ARG A 158 5.08 15.08 -46.29
N ARG A 159 3.75 15.31 -46.33
CA ARG A 159 3.06 15.66 -47.58
C ARG A 159 3.53 17.04 -48.07
N ILE A 160 3.61 18.02 -47.18
CA ILE A 160 4.09 19.38 -47.48
C ILE A 160 5.52 19.34 -48.03
N SER A 161 6.43 18.63 -47.38
CA SER A 161 7.82 18.49 -47.87
C SER A 161 7.90 17.89 -49.29
N LYS A 162 7.04 16.91 -49.61
CA LYS A 162 6.95 16.38 -50.98
C LYS A 162 6.44 17.42 -51.97
N LEU A 163 5.47 18.24 -51.57
CA LEU A 163 4.95 19.32 -52.41
C LEU A 163 6.02 20.39 -52.67
N GLU A 164 6.80 20.77 -51.67
CA GLU A 164 7.92 21.70 -51.79
C GLU A 164 8.93 21.19 -52.83
N SER A 165 9.35 19.93 -52.75
CA SER A 165 10.29 19.36 -53.74
C SER A 165 9.76 19.35 -55.18
N LYS A 166 8.44 19.15 -55.35
CA LYS A 166 7.81 19.22 -56.67
C LYS A 166 7.77 20.66 -57.18
N LEU A 167 7.47 21.61 -56.30
CA LEU A 167 7.44 23.02 -56.63
C LEU A 167 8.81 23.48 -57.14
N ASP A 168 9.89 23.16 -56.42
CA ASP A 168 11.27 23.48 -56.82
C ASP A 168 11.60 22.95 -58.23
N SER A 169 11.24 21.69 -58.51
CA SER A 169 11.51 21.07 -59.82
C SER A 169 10.77 21.77 -60.97
N LEU A 170 9.55 22.23 -60.71
CA LEU A 170 8.70 22.89 -61.70
C LEU A 170 9.08 24.36 -61.87
N GLU A 171 9.57 25.03 -60.83
CA GLU A 171 10.14 26.36 -60.94
C GLU A 171 11.38 26.34 -61.85
N GLU A 172 12.24 25.32 -61.72
CA GLU A 172 13.41 25.16 -62.59
C GLU A 172 13.00 24.84 -64.04
N GLU A 173 12.01 23.96 -64.27
CA GLU A 173 11.48 23.70 -65.61
C GLU A 173 10.91 24.96 -66.27
N ASN A 174 10.14 25.75 -65.52
CA ASN A 174 9.60 27.01 -66.00
C ASN A 174 10.69 28.04 -66.32
N LYS A 175 11.76 28.10 -65.52
CA LYS A 175 12.91 28.96 -65.80
C LYS A 175 13.59 28.57 -67.11
N VAL A 176 13.85 27.28 -67.32
CA VAL A 176 14.43 26.76 -68.57
C VAL A 176 13.53 27.06 -69.77
N LEU A 177 12.22 26.91 -69.63
CA LEU A 177 11.26 27.24 -70.69
C LEU A 177 11.25 28.74 -71.02
N LYS A 178 11.28 29.62 -70.01
CA LYS A 178 11.40 31.07 -70.21
C LYS A 178 12.68 31.43 -70.97
N GLU A 179 13.83 30.88 -70.59
CA GLU A 179 15.09 31.11 -71.29
C GLU A 179 15.03 30.65 -72.76
N LYS A 180 14.41 29.49 -73.05
CA LYS A 180 14.21 29.00 -74.42
C LYS A 180 13.35 29.94 -75.25
N VAL A 181 12.25 30.44 -74.68
CA VAL A 181 11.36 31.41 -75.35
C VAL A 181 12.14 32.68 -75.70
N THR A 182 12.89 33.26 -74.76
CA THR A 182 13.69 34.47 -75.00
C THR A 182 14.74 34.27 -76.10
N ARG A 183 15.40 33.09 -76.16
CA ARG A 183 16.36 32.77 -77.22
C ARG A 183 15.71 32.69 -78.61
N LEU A 184 14.52 32.09 -78.70
CA LEU A 184 13.78 31.97 -79.97
C LEU A 184 13.22 33.31 -80.44
N GLU A 185 12.76 34.16 -79.53
CA GLU A 185 12.29 35.52 -79.82
C GLU A 185 13.43 36.39 -80.40
N ASN A 186 14.67 36.21 -79.95
CA ASN A 186 15.83 36.98 -80.42
C ASN A 186 16.48 36.46 -81.72
N ASN A 187 16.37 35.16 -82.03
CA ASN A 187 17.07 34.51 -83.15
C ASN A 187 16.15 34.11 -84.32
N THR A 188 15.01 34.80 -84.50
CA THR A 188 13.99 34.51 -85.55
C THR A 188 13.47 33.07 -85.55
N GLY A 189 13.17 32.52 -84.36
CA GLY A 189 12.47 31.24 -84.23
C GLY A 189 11.07 31.28 -84.85
N SER A 190 10.52 30.11 -85.19
CA SER A 190 9.16 30.04 -85.76
C SER A 190 8.11 30.48 -84.74
N GLN A 191 7.18 31.36 -85.14
CA GLN A 191 6.09 31.82 -84.28
C GLN A 191 5.26 30.67 -83.69
N SER A 192 5.14 29.57 -84.45
CA SER A 192 4.47 28.35 -84.00
C SER A 192 5.16 27.70 -82.79
N GLU A 193 6.50 27.70 -82.75
CA GLU A 193 7.30 27.10 -81.68
C GLU A 193 7.23 27.94 -80.39
N ILE A 194 7.25 29.28 -80.54
CA ILE A 194 7.10 30.21 -79.42
C ILE A 194 5.73 30.05 -78.76
N GLU A 195 4.67 29.97 -79.56
CA GLU A 195 3.30 29.75 -79.05
C GLU A 195 3.13 28.38 -78.38
N ASP A 196 3.79 27.33 -78.90
CA ASP A 196 3.76 26.00 -78.26
C ASP A 196 4.44 26.00 -76.88
N LEU A 197 5.59 26.67 -76.76
CA LEU A 197 6.30 26.81 -75.48
C LEU A 197 5.52 27.67 -74.48
N LYS A 198 4.87 28.75 -74.94
CA LYS A 198 3.98 29.57 -74.09
C LYS A 198 2.81 28.73 -73.58
N ARG A 199 2.16 27.94 -74.46
CA ARG A 199 1.09 27.01 -74.04
C ARG A 199 1.55 25.98 -73.02
N LYS A 200 2.75 25.40 -73.17
CA LYS A 200 3.32 24.47 -72.17
C LYS A 200 3.53 25.13 -70.82
N MET A 201 4.06 26.37 -70.79
CA MET A 201 4.23 27.14 -69.56
C MET A 201 2.87 27.42 -68.87
N TYR A 202 1.82 27.76 -69.63
CA TYR A 202 0.47 27.93 -69.08
C TYR A 202 -0.11 26.62 -68.53
N TRP A 203 0.08 25.50 -69.23
CA TRP A 203 -0.37 24.18 -68.78
C TRP A 203 0.34 23.72 -67.50
N LEU A 204 1.65 23.94 -67.40
CA LEU A 204 2.43 23.62 -66.20
C LEU A 204 1.97 24.44 -64.99
N GLY A 205 1.74 25.76 -65.16
CA GLY A 205 1.24 26.62 -64.09
C GLY A 205 -0.19 26.30 -63.64
N GLY A 206 -1.09 26.02 -64.59
CA GLY A 206 -2.47 25.61 -64.28
C GLY A 206 -2.55 24.23 -63.63
N GLY A 207 -1.76 23.27 -64.12
CA GLY A 207 -1.66 21.93 -63.55
C GLY A 207 -1.14 21.95 -62.10
N LEU A 208 -0.21 22.86 -61.79
CA LEU A 208 0.29 23.09 -60.43
C LEU A 208 -0.80 23.54 -59.47
N ALA A 209 -1.58 24.56 -59.85
CA ALA A 209 -2.66 25.08 -59.02
C ALA A 209 -3.70 23.99 -58.70
N ILE A 210 -4.05 23.17 -59.70
CA ILE A 210 -4.99 22.06 -59.53
C ILE A 210 -4.39 20.95 -58.63
N SER A 211 -3.13 20.57 -58.84
CA SER A 211 -2.46 19.54 -58.03
C SER A 211 -2.29 19.97 -56.56
N LEU A 212 -2.03 21.24 -56.30
CA LEU A 212 -1.95 21.80 -54.94
C LEU A 212 -3.32 21.80 -54.26
N LEU A 213 -4.37 22.22 -54.96
CA LEU A 213 -5.74 22.19 -54.44
C LEU A 213 -6.21 20.77 -54.10
N LEU A 214 -5.94 19.80 -54.98
CA LEU A 214 -6.29 18.39 -54.74
C LEU A 214 -5.48 17.76 -53.59
N SER A 215 -4.26 18.21 -53.35
CA SER A 215 -3.42 17.70 -52.25
C SER A 215 -3.73 18.33 -50.89
N LEU A 216 -4.46 19.45 -50.86
CA LEU A 216 -4.92 20.12 -49.64
C LEU A 216 -6.34 19.69 -49.22
N SER A 217 -7.12 19.08 -50.13
CA SER A 217 -8.51 18.65 -49.85
C SER A 217 -8.66 17.19 -49.41
N ASN A 218 -7.57 16.45 -49.24
CA ASN A 218 -7.49 15.02 -48.88
C ASN A 218 -6.41 14.79 -47.82
#